data_AF-A0A847GLV9-F1
#
_entry.id   AF-A0A847GLV9-F1
#
_cell.length_a   1.000
_cell.length_b   1.000
_cell.length_c   1.000
_cell.angle_alpha   90.00
_cell.angle_beta   90.00
_cell.angle_gamma   90.00
#
_symmetry.space_group_name_H-M   'P 1'
#
loop_
_entity.id
_entity.type
_entity.pdbx_description
1 polymer ?
#
loop_
_entity_poly.entity_id
_entity_poly.type
_entity_poly.pdbx_seq_one_letter_code
_entity_poly.pdbx_strand_id
1 'polypeptide(L)'
;MKQLWKDEAAFVVSADLVLVSCILVLGMMVGLVSLRDQVVQELADVGAAIAVLQQSYSWSAVTGHTASVAGAGLTDTLDFCDSTDLIDAGYPLGVDVTPDYEPE
;
A
#
# COMPACT_ATOMS: atom_id res chain seq x y z
N MET A 1 -58.37 -22.47 -11.62
CA MET A 1 -58.06 -22.87 -10.24
C MET A 1 -56.77 -23.68 -10.05
N LYS A 2 -56.12 -24.24 -11.09
CA LYS A 2 -54.85 -24.99 -10.92
C LYS A 2 -53.58 -24.13 -10.82
N GLN A 3 -53.64 -22.84 -11.18
CA GLN A 3 -52.48 -21.95 -11.18
C GLN A 3 -52.12 -21.42 -9.77
N LEU A 4 -53.11 -21.21 -8.89
CA LEU A 4 -52.88 -20.72 -7.52
C LEU A 4 -52.12 -21.73 -6.63
N TRP A 5 -52.23 -23.03 -6.93
CA TRP A 5 -51.53 -24.09 -6.20
C TRP A 5 -50.06 -24.26 -6.61
N LYS A 6 -49.66 -23.69 -7.76
CA LYS A 6 -48.25 -23.64 -8.19
C LYS A 6 -47.52 -22.39 -7.69
N ASP A 7 -48.22 -21.46 -7.06
CA ASP A 7 -47.67 -20.18 -6.61
C ASP A 7 -46.82 -20.32 -5.33
N GLU A 8 -47.11 -21.31 -4.48
CA GLU A 8 -46.30 -21.63 -3.29
C GLU A 8 -44.89 -22.12 -3.65
N ALA A 9 -44.70 -22.72 -4.82
CA ALA A 9 -43.37 -23.15 -5.29
C ALA A 9 -42.46 -21.95 -5.59
N ALA A 10 -43.02 -20.80 -5.99
CA ALA A 10 -42.25 -19.57 -6.21
C ALA A 10 -41.84 -18.90 -4.88
N PHE A 11 -42.68 -19.01 -3.85
CA PHE A 11 -42.38 -18.50 -2.50
C PHE A 11 -41.18 -19.23 -1.87
N VAL A 12 -41.15 -20.57 -1.97
CA VAL A 12 -40.03 -21.38 -1.46
C VAL A 12 -38.72 -21.04 -2.18
N VAL A 13 -38.75 -20.89 -3.50
CA VAL A 13 -37.55 -20.52 -4.29
C VAL A 13 -37.07 -19.09 -3.96
N SER A 14 -37.96 -18.18 -3.59
CA SER A 14 -37.58 -16.81 -3.21
C SER A 14 -36.81 -16.75 -1.88
N ALA A 15 -37.19 -17.58 -0.90
CA ALA A 15 -36.53 -17.62 0.40
C ALA A 15 -35.07 -18.12 0.28
N ASP A 16 -34.83 -19.16 -0.52
CA ASP A 16 -33.49 -19.68 -0.74
C ASP A 16 -32.58 -18.68 -1.48
N LEU A 17 -33.14 -17.95 -2.45
CA LEU A 17 -32.40 -16.93 -3.19
C LEU A 17 -32.03 -15.74 -2.30
N VAL A 18 -32.93 -15.33 -1.40
CA VAL A 18 -32.63 -14.32 -0.37
C VAL A 18 -31.51 -14.81 0.55
N LEU A 19 -31.55 -16.06 1.01
CA LEU A 19 -30.52 -16.63 1.89
C LEU A 19 -29.14 -16.64 1.21
N VAL A 20 -29.07 -17.07 -0.05
CA VAL A 20 -27.84 -17.03 -0.86
C VAL A 20 -27.36 -15.59 -1.06
N SER A 21 -28.26 -14.65 -1.35
CA SER A 21 -27.90 -13.24 -1.53
C SER A 21 -27.33 -12.61 -0.26
N CYS A 22 -27.86 -12.96 0.92
CA CYS A 22 -27.34 -12.48 2.20
C CYS A 22 -25.93 -12.99 2.45
N ILE A 23 -25.66 -14.28 2.21
CA ILE A 23 -24.31 -14.85 2.36
C ILE A 23 -23.34 -14.19 1.38
N LEU A 24 -23.78 -13.97 0.13
CA LEU A 24 -22.97 -13.32 -0.89
C LEU A 24 -22.63 -11.87 -0.52
N VAL A 25 -23.59 -11.09 -0.01
CA VAL A 25 -23.36 -9.72 0.45
C VAL A 25 -22.42 -9.69 1.65
N LEU A 26 -22.59 -10.58 2.63
CA LEU A 26 -21.69 -10.67 3.78
C LEU A 26 -20.26 -11.05 3.36
N GLY A 27 -20.12 -12.01 2.45
CA GLY A 27 -18.82 -12.40 1.89
C GLY A 27 -18.15 -11.27 1.11
N MET A 28 -18.92 -10.53 0.30
CA MET A 28 -18.40 -9.36 -0.41
C MET A 28 -18.01 -8.21 0.52
N MET A 29 -18.75 -7.99 1.62
CA MET A 29 -18.38 -6.94 2.58
C MET A 29 -17.02 -7.22 3.23
N VAL A 30 -16.81 -8.44 3.73
CA VAL A 30 -15.52 -8.83 4.32
C VAL A 30 -14.42 -8.82 3.26
N GLY A 31 -14.70 -9.33 2.05
CA GLY A 31 -13.74 -9.31 0.94
C GLY A 31 -13.32 -7.90 0.53
N LEU A 32 -14.26 -6.96 0.45
CA LEU A 32 -13.98 -5.56 0.11
C LEU A 32 -13.20 -4.83 1.20
N VAL A 33 -13.47 -5.14 2.48
CA VAL A 33 -12.68 -4.63 3.60
C VAL A 33 -11.24 -5.10 3.49
N SER A 34 -11.00 -6.39 3.26
CA SER A 34 -9.64 -6.92 3.08
C SER A 34 -8.93 -6.31 1.88
N LEU A 35 -9.62 -6.14 0.74
CA LEU A 35 -9.05 -5.48 -0.43
C LEU A 35 -8.67 -4.03 -0.17
N ARG A 36 -9.53 -3.28 0.54
CA ARG A 36 -9.23 -1.90 0.94
C ARG A 36 -7.97 -1.86 1.79
N ASP A 37 -7.88 -2.73 2.80
CA ASP A 37 -6.77 -2.71 3.74
C ASP A 37 -5.44 -3.09 3.04
N GLN A 38 -5.46 -4.02 2.09
CA GLN A 38 -4.31 -4.34 1.24
C GLN A 38 -3.90 -3.18 0.32
N VAL A 39 -4.85 -2.53 -0.36
CA VAL A 39 -4.54 -1.38 -1.23
C VAL A 39 -3.92 -0.23 -0.42
N VAL A 40 -4.40 0.01 0.79
CA VAL A 40 -3.85 1.05 1.68
C VAL A 40 -2.42 0.71 2.09
N GLN A 41 -2.12 -0.56 2.37
CA GLN A 41 -0.76 -1.01 2.70
C GLN A 41 0.19 -0.81 1.52
N GLU A 42 -0.18 -1.27 0.32
CA GLU A 42 0.65 -1.10 -0.87
C GLU A 42 0.87 0.39 -1.22
N LEU A 43 -0.13 1.25 -1.01
CA LEU A 43 0.02 2.69 -1.22
C LEU A 43 0.97 3.32 -0.19
N ALA A 44 0.97 2.84 1.05
CA ALA A 44 1.91 3.26 2.07
C ALA A 44 3.35 2.86 1.69
N ASP A 45 3.54 1.63 1.20
CA ASP A 45 4.83 1.13 0.75
C ASP A 45 5.35 1.90 -0.48
N VAL A 46 4.47 2.26 -1.42
CA VAL A 46 4.81 3.16 -2.54
C VAL A 46 5.20 4.56 -2.03
N GLY A 47 4.50 5.09 -1.02
CA GLY A 47 4.85 6.35 -0.38
C GLY A 47 6.23 6.33 0.27
N ALA A 48 6.57 5.26 0.98
CA ALA A 48 7.89 5.05 1.55
C ALA A 48 8.97 4.91 0.47
N ALA A 49 8.69 4.17 -0.61
CA ALA A 49 9.62 4.05 -1.74
C ALA A 49 9.92 5.41 -2.39
N ILE A 50 8.92 6.30 -2.50
CA ILE A 50 9.11 7.67 -2.99
C ILE A 50 9.92 8.51 -2.00
N ALA A 51 9.70 8.37 -0.70
CA ALA A 51 10.45 9.10 0.32
C ALA A 51 11.96 8.72 0.33
N VAL A 52 12.29 7.47 -0.01
CA VAL A 52 13.69 7.00 -0.10
C VAL A 52 14.37 7.43 -1.42
N LEU A 53 13.64 7.98 -2.39
CA LEU A 53 14.26 8.53 -3.60
C LEU A 53 15.15 9.72 -3.24
N GLN A 54 16.46 9.50 -3.25
CA GLN A 54 17.44 10.53 -2.88
C GLN A 54 17.40 11.71 -3.87
N GLN A 55 16.83 12.83 -3.44
CA GLN A 55 16.78 14.09 -4.21
C GLN A 55 18.05 14.95 -3.99
N SER A 56 19.24 14.35 -4.00
CA SER A 56 20.50 15.08 -3.80
C SER A 56 21.28 15.22 -5.12
N TYR A 57 21.46 16.46 -5.57
CA TYR A 57 22.41 16.80 -6.64
C TYR A 57 23.58 17.57 -6.03
N SER A 58 24.80 17.13 -6.30
CA SER A 58 26.01 17.85 -5.94
C SER A 58 26.92 17.97 -7.15
N TRP A 59 27.50 19.15 -7.32
CA TRP A 59 28.52 19.37 -8.34
C TRP A 59 29.61 20.27 -7.79
N SER A 60 30.85 19.95 -8.19
CA SER A 60 32.05 20.57 -7.63
C SER A 60 32.38 21.89 -8.33
N ALA A 61 32.86 22.86 -7.55
CA ALA A 61 33.35 24.15 -8.03
C ALA A 61 34.48 23.96 -9.05
N VAL A 62 34.43 24.70 -10.16
CA VAL A 62 35.54 24.77 -11.13
C VAL A 62 36.25 26.11 -10.98
N THR A 63 37.57 26.07 -10.75
CA THR A 63 38.40 27.28 -10.64
C THR A 63 39.56 27.22 -11.64
N GLY A 64 39.71 28.28 -12.43
CA GLY A 64 40.81 28.49 -13.39
C GLY A 64 41.53 29.82 -13.14
N HIS A 65 42.47 30.18 -14.02
CA HIS A 65 43.38 31.33 -13.82
C HIS A 65 42.71 32.69 -13.67
N THR A 66 41.53 32.90 -14.27
CA THR A 66 40.83 34.19 -14.31
C THR A 66 39.37 34.13 -13.86
N ALA A 67 38.88 32.95 -13.48
CA ALA A 67 37.50 32.77 -13.06
C ALA A 67 37.35 31.59 -12.09
N SER A 68 36.41 31.74 -11.18
CA SER A 68 35.98 30.72 -10.23
C SER A 68 34.46 30.65 -10.27
N VAL A 69 33.92 29.44 -10.25
CA VAL A 69 32.48 29.19 -10.09
C VAL A 69 32.28 28.40 -8.81
N ALA A 70 31.43 28.90 -7.92
CA ALA A 70 31.05 28.19 -6.70
C ALA A 70 30.24 26.93 -7.04
N GLY A 71 30.60 25.80 -6.43
CA GLY A 71 29.83 24.57 -6.50
C GLY A 71 28.54 24.68 -5.70
N ALA A 72 27.62 23.75 -5.92
CA ALA A 72 26.39 23.65 -5.15
C ALA A 72 26.13 22.20 -4.73
N GLY A 73 25.61 22.03 -3.51
CA GLY A 73 25.12 20.78 -2.99
C GLY A 73 23.80 21.00 -2.28
N LEU A 74 22.84 20.13 -2.53
CA LEU A 74 21.60 20.02 -1.77
C LEU A 74 21.70 18.72 -0.96
N THR A 75 21.50 18.82 0.34
CA THR A 75 21.45 17.67 1.25
C THR A 75 20.05 17.63 1.82
N ASP A 76 19.34 16.55 1.57
CA ASP A 76 18.03 16.33 2.18
C ASP A 76 18.23 16.07 3.69
N THR A 77 17.63 16.91 4.51
CA THR A 77 17.74 16.86 5.97
C THR A 77 16.40 16.42 6.53
N LEU A 78 16.42 15.41 7.40
CA LEU A 78 15.23 14.87 8.07
C LEU A 78 14.32 16.01 8.59
N ASP A 79 13.06 16.03 8.16
CA ASP A 79 12.07 17.01 8.59
C ASP A 79 11.16 16.46 9.71
N PHE A 80 10.20 17.27 10.18
CA PHE A 80 9.31 16.91 11.29
C PHE A 80 8.50 15.61 11.06
N CYS A 81 8.30 15.20 9.81
CA CYS A 81 7.58 14.00 9.41
C CYS A 81 8.52 12.81 9.12
N ASP A 82 9.84 12.99 9.25
CA ASP A 82 10.87 11.99 9.04
C ASP A 82 11.36 11.46 10.39
N SER A 83 10.75 10.37 10.87
CA SER A 83 11.33 9.63 11.98
C SER A 83 12.56 8.90 11.45
N THR A 84 13.67 8.96 12.20
CA THR A 84 14.96 8.26 11.95
C THR A 84 14.85 6.74 11.78
N ASP A 85 13.64 6.23 11.78
CA ASP A 85 13.28 4.86 11.52
C ASP A 85 12.29 4.80 10.35
N LEU A 86 12.86 4.63 9.17
CA LEU A 86 12.20 3.88 8.10
C LEU A 86 12.29 2.36 8.38
N ILE A 87 12.76 1.96 9.59
CA ILE A 87 13.08 0.59 9.98
C ILE A 87 12.82 0.26 11.48
N ASP A 88 11.99 1.01 12.24
CA ASP A 88 11.59 0.61 13.61
C ASP A 88 10.45 -0.42 13.52
N ALA A 89 10.86 -1.68 13.42
CA ALA A 89 10.32 -2.81 14.15
C ALA A 89 8.90 -2.71 14.74
N GLY A 90 7.85 -3.05 13.97
CA GLY A 90 6.57 -3.40 14.61
C GLY A 90 5.36 -3.66 13.73
N TYR A 91 5.35 -3.20 12.48
CA TYR A 91 4.27 -3.44 11.53
C TYR A 91 4.89 -4.00 10.25
N PRO A 92 4.44 -5.16 9.75
CA PRO A 92 5.03 -5.79 8.57
C PRO A 92 4.63 -4.99 7.32
N LEU A 93 5.43 -3.97 6.99
CA LEU A 93 5.37 -3.25 5.71
C LEU A 93 6.22 -3.98 4.66
N GLY A 94 5.92 -5.27 4.47
CA GLY A 94 6.59 -6.14 3.51
C GLY A 94 7.39 -7.29 4.13
N VAL A 95 7.68 -8.28 3.28
CA VAL A 95 8.48 -9.44 3.63
C VAL A 95 9.92 -8.99 3.89
N ASP A 96 10.37 -9.14 5.14
CA ASP A 96 11.77 -8.95 5.49
C ASP A 96 12.58 -10.14 4.93
N VAL A 97 13.21 -9.92 3.78
CA VAL A 97 14.31 -10.79 3.35
C VAL A 97 15.54 -10.27 4.06
N THR A 98 15.78 -10.73 5.28
CA THR A 98 17.11 -10.61 5.88
C THR A 98 18.06 -11.36 4.94
N PRO A 99 19.03 -10.71 4.28
CA PRO A 99 20.06 -11.46 3.59
C PRO A 99 20.91 -12.13 4.66
N ASP A 100 20.91 -13.46 4.66
CA ASP A 100 21.75 -14.30 5.50
C ASP A 100 23.23 -14.06 5.14
N TYR A 101 23.81 -12.95 5.60
CA TYR A 101 25.24 -12.71 5.46
C TYR A 101 25.97 -13.44 6.59
N GLU A 102 26.42 -14.65 6.30
CA GLU A 102 27.32 -15.42 7.14
C GLU A 102 28.77 -14.98 6.83
N PRO A 103 29.55 -14.48 7.82
CA PRO A 103 30.92 -14.04 7.57
C PRO A 103 31.88 -15.23 7.45
N GLU A 104 32.64 -15.29 6.34
CA GLU A 104 33.93 -15.99 6.28
C GLU A 104 35.08 -15.09 6.75
#